data_AF-A0A258TUY0-F1
#
_entry.id   AF-A0A258TUY0-F1
#
_cell.length_a   1.000
_cell.length_b   1.000
_cell.length_c   1.000
_cell.angle_alpha   90.00
_cell.angle_beta   90.00
_cell.angle_gamma   90.00
#
_symmetry.space_group_name_H-M   'P 1'
#
loop_
_entity.id
_entity.type
_entity.pdbx_description
1 polymer ?
#
loop_
_entity_poly.entity_id
_entity_poly.type
_entity_poly.pdbx_seq_one_letter_code
_entity_poly.pdbx_strand_id
1 'polypeptide(L)'
;MNNVETLRHDLVDIVGELRAALREIGNEPLPQASIINNTRDRLRYIATLTEQSASQTLHAAETISDSLRAQQNKARGLLSKVRSPEAVEFLQNLDAQHLLALGQVSEIIQAQSFQDLVGQVVNKLMLTIERMEASLAHLLLDEEADPGLLAGPQIHGEARASQADIDNLFD
;
A
#
# COMPACT_ATOMS: atom_id res chain seq x y z
N MET A 1 27.75 0.48 -24.30
CA MET A 1 27.92 1.37 -23.12
C MET A 1 26.85 2.46 -23.05
N ASN A 2 26.40 3.06 -24.16
CA ASN A 2 25.42 4.16 -24.13
C ASN A 2 24.04 3.84 -23.51
N ASN A 3 23.46 2.66 -23.76
CA ASN A 3 22.12 2.32 -23.22
C ASN A 3 22.02 2.24 -21.69
N VAL A 4 23.12 1.90 -21.01
CA VAL A 4 23.12 1.77 -19.54
C VAL A 4 23.19 3.15 -18.87
N GLU A 5 23.92 4.08 -19.47
CA GLU A 5 23.94 5.47 -19.00
C GLU A 5 22.62 6.19 -19.26
N THR A 6 21.98 5.96 -20.41
CA THR A 6 20.63 6.50 -20.70
C THR A 6 19.59 5.93 -19.73
N LEU A 7 19.59 4.61 -19.50
CA LEU A 7 18.68 3.99 -18.54
C LEU A 7 18.89 4.52 -17.11
N ARG A 8 20.16 4.73 -16.70
CA ARG A 8 20.49 5.32 -15.40
C ARG A 8 19.95 6.75 -15.29
N HIS A 9 20.08 7.54 -16.35
CA HIS A 9 19.59 8.92 -16.38
C HIS A 9 18.07 8.96 -16.28
N ASP A 10 17.36 8.14 -17.07
CA ASP A 10 15.90 8.05 -17.05
C ASP A 10 15.39 7.62 -15.66
N LEU A 11 16.09 6.70 -14.99
CA LEU A 11 15.75 6.25 -13.63
C LEU A 11 15.95 7.37 -12.60
N VAL A 12 17.01 8.17 -12.74
CA VAL A 12 17.26 9.34 -11.89
C VAL A 12 16.17 10.39 -12.07
N ASP A 13 15.75 10.63 -13.30
CA ASP A 13 14.71 11.62 -13.61
C ASP A 13 13.35 11.18 -13.07
N ILE A 14 12.97 9.91 -13.26
CA ILE A 14 11.71 9.35 -12.71
C ILE A 14 11.70 9.38 -11.17
N VAL A 15 12.82 9.05 -10.52
CA VAL A 15 12.94 9.14 -9.05
C VAL A 15 12.88 10.60 -8.59
N GLY A 16 13.43 11.53 -9.36
CA GLY A 16 13.33 12.97 -9.13
C GLY A 16 11.89 13.49 -9.21
N GLU A 17 11.16 13.12 -10.26
CA GLU A 17 9.76 13.48 -10.46
C GLU A 17 8.86 12.90 -9.37
N LEU A 18 9.05 11.61 -9.01
CA LEU A 18 8.32 10.98 -7.91
C LEU A 18 8.59 11.71 -6.58
N ARG A 19 9.84 12.07 -6.31
CA ARG A 19 10.20 12.83 -5.10
C ARG A 19 9.58 14.23 -5.10
N ALA A 20 9.53 14.90 -6.25
CA ALA A 20 8.91 16.22 -6.37
C ALA A 20 7.39 16.15 -6.13
N ALA A 21 6.70 15.19 -6.74
CA ALA A 21 5.27 14.97 -6.55
C ALA A 21 4.92 14.65 -5.09
N LEU A 22 5.71 13.78 -4.43
CA LEU A 22 5.50 13.46 -3.01
C LEU A 22 5.76 14.66 -2.09
N ARG A 23 6.68 15.55 -2.46
CA ARG A 23 6.97 16.78 -1.71
C ARG A 23 5.88 17.84 -1.90
N GLU A 24 5.30 17.91 -3.10
CA GLU A 24 4.18 18.78 -3.42
C GLU A 24 2.92 18.37 -2.64
N ILE A 25 2.62 17.06 -2.59
CA ILE A 25 1.55 16.48 -1.76
C ILE A 25 1.81 16.67 -0.25
N GLY A 26 3.08 16.83 0.15
CA GLY A 26 3.51 17.07 1.53
C GLY A 26 3.41 18.52 2.00
N ASN A 27 3.29 19.49 1.09
CA ASN A 27 3.43 20.92 1.38
C ASN A 27 2.10 21.68 1.57
N GLU A 28 0.93 21.04 1.41
CA GLU A 28 -0.32 21.70 1.78
C GLU A 28 -0.44 21.80 3.31
N PRO A 29 -0.54 23.01 3.88
CA PRO A 29 -0.68 23.20 5.31
C PRO A 29 -2.08 22.75 5.74
N LEU A 30 -2.20 21.50 6.19
CA LEU A 30 -3.40 21.06 6.91
C LEU A 30 -3.33 21.61 8.34
N PRO A 31 -4.34 22.37 8.79
CA PRO A 31 -4.36 22.88 10.15
C PRO A 31 -4.49 21.70 11.11
N GLN A 32 -3.45 21.46 11.93
CA GLN A 32 -3.36 20.59 13.13
C GLN A 32 -2.45 19.34 13.10
N ALA A 33 -1.68 19.04 12.05
CA ALA A 33 -0.89 17.81 12.02
C ALA A 33 0.59 17.97 12.45
N SER A 34 0.87 18.20 13.74
CA SER A 34 2.23 18.13 14.31
C SER A 34 2.75 16.68 14.46
N ILE A 35 2.09 15.66 13.89
CA ILE A 35 2.33 14.26 14.27
C ILE A 35 2.97 13.40 13.16
N ILE A 36 3.01 13.86 11.90
CA ILE A 36 3.42 12.98 10.79
C ILE A 36 4.49 13.65 9.92
N ASN A 37 5.76 13.49 10.29
CA ASN A 37 6.90 14.07 9.58
C ASN A 37 7.41 13.22 8.38
N ASN A 38 6.84 12.03 8.12
CA ASN A 38 7.24 11.16 6.99
C ASN A 38 6.03 10.77 6.12
N THR A 39 6.17 10.89 4.79
CA THR A 39 5.16 10.47 3.80
C THR A 39 4.71 9.01 3.95
N ARG A 40 5.59 8.11 4.40
CA ARG A 40 5.25 6.71 4.74
C ARG A 40 4.23 6.63 5.87
N ASP A 41 4.42 7.43 6.91
CA ASP A 41 3.50 7.47 8.05
C ASP A 41 2.15 8.08 7.63
N ARG A 42 2.15 9.04 6.69
CA ARG A 42 0.90 9.55 6.08
C ARG A 42 0.18 8.45 5.29
N LEU A 43 0.91 7.69 4.46
CA LEU A 43 0.34 6.58 3.70
C LEU A 43 -0.20 5.47 4.60
N ARG A 44 0.52 5.13 5.68
CA ARG A 44 0.03 4.22 6.73
C ARG A 44 -1.25 4.71 7.36
N TYR A 45 -1.26 5.97 7.77
CA TYR A 45 -2.43 6.58 8.39
C TYR A 45 -3.64 6.55 7.45
N ILE A 46 -3.47 6.90 6.17
CA ILE A 46 -4.53 6.83 5.16
C ILE A 46 -5.01 5.38 4.98
N ALA A 47 -4.09 4.41 4.91
CA ALA A 47 -4.43 3.00 4.76
C ALA A 47 -5.28 2.50 5.94
N THR A 48 -4.85 2.77 7.17
CA THR A 48 -5.57 2.41 8.40
C THR A 48 -6.93 3.11 8.48
N LEU A 49 -7.01 4.41 8.18
CA LEU A 49 -8.26 5.16 8.23
C LEU A 49 -9.27 4.66 7.18
N THR A 50 -8.78 4.30 5.99
CA THR A 50 -9.59 3.70 4.93
C THR A 50 -10.13 2.34 5.35
N GLU A 51 -9.28 1.50 5.97
CA GLU A 51 -9.68 0.20 6.49
C GLU A 51 -10.75 0.31 7.57
N GLN A 52 -10.55 1.23 8.51
CA GLN A 52 -11.52 1.49 9.57
C GLN A 52 -12.87 1.97 9.01
N SER A 53 -12.83 2.90 8.06
CA SER A 53 -14.04 3.51 7.48
C SER A 53 -14.87 2.50 6.69
N ALA A 54 -14.20 1.62 5.95
CA ALA A 54 -14.87 0.57 5.21
C ALA A 54 -15.41 -0.55 6.12
N SER A 55 -14.69 -0.90 7.20
CA SER A 55 -15.21 -1.79 8.26
C SER A 55 -16.46 -1.20 8.94
N GLN A 56 -16.46 0.09 9.27
CA GLN A 56 -17.63 0.78 9.81
C GLN A 56 -18.81 0.78 8.84
N THR A 57 -18.55 1.01 7.55
CA THR A 57 -19.56 0.98 6.49
C THR A 57 -20.19 -0.41 6.36
N LEU A 58 -19.37 -1.46 6.37
CA LEU A 58 -19.82 -2.85 6.32
C LEU A 58 -20.71 -3.18 7.53
N HIS A 59 -20.28 -2.81 8.73
CA HIS A 59 -21.04 -3.07 9.95
C HIS A 59 -22.40 -2.33 9.96
N ALA A 60 -22.44 -1.09 9.48
CA ALA A 60 -23.68 -0.34 9.32
C ALA A 60 -24.61 -1.01 8.30
N ALA A 61 -24.08 -1.48 7.17
CA ALA A 61 -24.82 -2.20 6.14
C ALA A 61 -25.42 -3.52 6.67
N GLU A 62 -24.66 -4.30 7.44
CA GLU A 62 -25.14 -5.51 8.10
C GLU A 62 -26.28 -5.20 9.09
N THR A 63 -26.11 -4.17 9.92
CA THR A 63 -27.12 -3.73 10.89
C THR A 63 -28.42 -3.32 10.20
N ILE A 64 -28.32 -2.57 9.08
CA ILE A 64 -29.49 -2.19 8.26
C ILE A 64 -30.14 -3.44 7.67
N SER A 65 -29.37 -4.39 7.15
CA SER A 65 -29.89 -5.64 6.59
C SER A 65 -30.69 -6.45 7.61
N ASP A 66 -30.17 -6.58 8.83
CA ASP A 66 -30.84 -7.30 9.92
C ASP A 66 -32.14 -6.59 10.34
N SER A 67 -32.12 -5.26 10.43
CA SER A 67 -33.32 -4.47 10.71
C SER A 67 -34.39 -4.65 9.61
N LEU A 68 -34.00 -4.56 8.33
CA LEU A 68 -34.91 -4.76 7.20
C LEU A 68 -35.52 -6.17 7.20
N ARG A 69 -34.71 -7.21 7.44
CA ARG A 69 -35.21 -8.60 7.57
C ARG A 69 -36.17 -8.76 8.73
N ALA A 70 -35.87 -8.17 9.89
CA ALA A 70 -36.76 -8.22 11.05
C ALA A 70 -38.10 -7.52 10.77
N GLN A 71 -38.07 -6.34 10.15
CA GLN A 71 -39.27 -5.60 9.76
C GLN A 71 -40.07 -6.35 8.69
N GLN A 72 -39.41 -6.97 7.71
CA GLN A 72 -40.03 -7.81 6.69
C GLN A 72 -40.78 -8.99 7.31
N ASN A 73 -40.14 -9.73 8.21
CA ASN A 73 -40.75 -10.85 8.92
C ASN A 73 -41.96 -10.41 9.76
N LYS A 74 -41.86 -9.26 10.43
CA LYS A 74 -42.97 -8.68 11.19
C LYS A 74 -44.13 -8.27 10.28
N ALA A 75 -43.86 -7.62 9.14
CA ALA A 75 -44.86 -7.22 8.17
C ALA A 75 -45.62 -8.44 7.62
N ARG A 76 -44.89 -9.49 7.21
CA ARG A 76 -45.48 -10.76 6.77
C ARG A 76 -46.34 -11.42 7.84
N GLY A 77 -45.89 -11.41 9.10
CA GLY A 77 -46.66 -11.94 10.23
C GLY A 77 -47.93 -11.13 10.58
N LEU A 78 -47.98 -9.85 10.20
CA LEU A 78 -49.16 -9.00 10.35
C LEU A 78 -50.12 -9.13 9.18
N LEU A 79 -49.62 -9.44 7.97
CA LEU A 79 -50.44 -9.57 6.76
C LEU A 79 -51.57 -10.59 6.93
N SER A 80 -51.33 -11.69 7.66
CA SER A 80 -52.35 -12.71 7.94
C SER A 80 -53.38 -12.31 9.02
N LYS A 81 -53.15 -11.20 9.73
CA LYS A 81 -53.97 -10.74 10.88
C LYS A 81 -54.79 -9.49 10.55
N VAL A 82 -54.40 -8.76 9.51
CA VAL A 82 -55.04 -7.52 9.08
C VAL A 82 -56.15 -7.83 8.08
N ARG A 83 -57.27 -7.11 8.18
CA ARG A 83 -58.42 -7.25 7.25
C ARG A 83 -58.72 -6.00 6.42
N SER A 84 -58.13 -4.85 6.77
CA SER A 84 -58.28 -3.64 5.95
C SER A 84 -57.55 -3.82 4.62
N PRO A 85 -58.22 -3.64 3.47
CA PRO A 85 -57.59 -3.74 2.15
C PRO A 85 -56.39 -2.80 1.98
N GLU A 86 -56.51 -1.54 2.43
CA GLU A 86 -55.44 -0.53 2.35
C GLU A 86 -54.22 -0.96 3.17
N ALA A 87 -54.43 -1.53 4.35
CA ALA A 87 -53.34 -1.99 5.20
C ALA A 87 -52.66 -3.27 4.65
N VAL A 88 -53.42 -4.15 3.98
CA VAL A 88 -52.87 -5.30 3.27
C VAL A 88 -51.98 -4.84 2.11
N GLU A 89 -52.48 -3.90 1.29
CA GLU A 89 -51.73 -3.32 0.17
C GLU A 89 -50.44 -2.63 0.65
N PHE A 90 -50.53 -1.81 1.71
CA PHE A 90 -49.37 -1.16 2.31
C PHE A 90 -48.31 -2.18 2.76
N LEU A 91 -48.71 -3.25 3.47
CA LEU A 91 -47.77 -4.27 3.95
C LEU A 91 -47.14 -5.08 2.80
N GLN A 92 -47.86 -5.32 1.71
CA GLN A 92 -47.32 -5.95 0.50
C GLN A 92 -46.30 -5.05 -0.19
N ASN A 93 -46.61 -3.76 -0.34
CA ASN A 93 -45.68 -2.78 -0.89
C ASN A 93 -44.42 -2.64 -0.02
N LEU A 94 -44.58 -2.66 1.30
CA LEU A 94 -43.47 -2.63 2.25
C LEU A 94 -42.58 -3.88 2.15
N ASP A 95 -43.15 -5.07 1.95
CA ASP A 95 -42.38 -6.31 1.70
C ASP A 95 -41.53 -6.20 0.42
N ALA A 96 -42.12 -5.69 -0.67
CA ALA A 96 -41.43 -5.47 -1.93
C ALA A 96 -40.30 -4.43 -1.80
N GLN A 97 -40.54 -3.32 -1.09
CA GLN A 97 -39.53 -2.30 -0.84
C GLN A 97 -38.37 -2.83 0.01
N HIS A 98 -38.64 -3.62 1.04
CA HIS A 98 -37.59 -4.23 1.86
C HIS A 98 -36.73 -5.21 1.06
N LEU A 99 -37.32 -5.99 0.14
CA LEU A 99 -36.55 -6.87 -0.75
C LEU A 99 -35.60 -6.07 -1.66
N LEU A 100 -36.08 -4.96 -2.24
CA LEU A 100 -35.25 -4.08 -3.06
C LEU A 100 -34.11 -3.45 -2.24
N ALA A 101 -34.43 -2.92 -1.05
CA ALA A 101 -33.43 -2.33 -0.15
C ALA A 101 -32.37 -3.36 0.29
N LEU A 102 -32.77 -4.59 0.61
CA LEU A 102 -31.84 -5.67 0.93
C LEU A 102 -30.90 -6.01 -0.24
N GLY A 103 -31.40 -5.95 -1.48
CA GLY A 103 -30.58 -6.10 -2.68
C GLY A 103 -29.50 -5.01 -2.76
N GLN A 104 -29.90 -3.75 -2.59
CA GLN A 104 -28.96 -2.60 -2.61
C GLN A 104 -27.92 -2.68 -1.50
N VAL A 105 -28.32 -3.07 -0.29
CA VAL A 105 -27.37 -3.25 0.82
C VAL A 105 -26.41 -4.41 0.55
N SER A 106 -26.88 -5.49 -0.08
CA SER A 106 -26.02 -6.59 -0.51
C SER A 106 -24.99 -6.14 -1.56
N GLU A 107 -25.36 -5.26 -2.48
CA GLU A 107 -24.42 -4.66 -3.44
C GLU A 107 -23.36 -3.81 -2.74
N ILE A 108 -23.74 -3.03 -1.72
CA ILE A 108 -22.78 -2.26 -0.90
C ILE A 108 -21.79 -3.21 -0.21
N ILE A 109 -22.28 -4.26 0.44
CA ILE A 109 -21.44 -5.25 1.13
C ILE A 109 -20.47 -5.92 0.16
N GLN A 110 -20.95 -6.33 -1.02
CA GLN A 110 -20.12 -6.93 -2.06
C GLN A 110 -19.07 -5.93 -2.59
N ALA A 111 -19.42 -4.66 -2.78
CA ALA A 111 -18.48 -3.64 -3.19
C ALA A 111 -17.36 -3.43 -2.16
N GLN A 112 -17.65 -3.60 -0.86
CA GLN A 112 -16.63 -3.49 0.19
C GLN A 112 -15.61 -4.63 0.16
N SER A 113 -15.89 -5.81 -0.42
CA SER A 113 -14.86 -6.87 -0.52
C SER A 113 -13.66 -6.46 -1.39
N PHE A 114 -13.78 -5.42 -2.23
CA PHE A 114 -12.64 -4.84 -2.94
C PHE A 114 -11.63 -4.15 -2.01
N GLN A 115 -12.08 -3.68 -0.85
CA GLN A 115 -11.23 -3.02 0.12
C GLN A 115 -10.16 -3.96 0.70
N ASP A 116 -10.46 -5.25 0.90
CA ASP A 116 -9.47 -6.25 1.33
C ASP A 116 -8.33 -6.39 0.31
N LEU A 117 -8.68 -6.37 -0.97
CA LEU A 117 -7.70 -6.43 -2.06
C LEU A 117 -6.88 -5.14 -2.14
N VAL A 118 -7.53 -3.97 -1.98
CA VAL A 118 -6.86 -2.67 -1.93
C VAL A 118 -5.89 -2.59 -0.75
N GLY A 119 -6.29 -3.06 0.44
CA GLY A 119 -5.44 -3.10 1.63
C GLY A 119 -4.19 -3.96 1.42
N GLN A 120 -4.32 -5.12 0.78
CA GLN A 120 -3.18 -5.97 0.41
C GLN A 120 -2.24 -5.27 -0.58
N VAL A 121 -2.78 -4.57 -1.57
CA VAL A 121 -1.99 -3.82 -2.56
C VAL A 121 -1.23 -2.67 -1.90
N VAL A 122 -1.90 -1.88 -1.05
CA VAL A 122 -1.28 -0.77 -0.31
C VAL A 122 -0.15 -1.27 0.59
N ASN A 123 -0.34 -2.39 1.29
CA ASN A 123 0.71 -3.00 2.10
C ASN A 123 1.91 -3.44 1.26
N LYS A 124 1.69 -4.06 0.10
CA LYS A 124 2.78 -4.44 -0.83
C LYS A 124 3.52 -3.22 -1.38
N LEU A 125 2.81 -2.16 -1.73
CA LEU A 125 3.40 -0.90 -2.20
C LEU A 125 4.28 -0.29 -1.10
N MET A 126 3.81 -0.26 0.15
CA MET A 126 4.63 0.21 1.27
C MET A 126 5.92 -0.59 1.44
N LEU A 127 5.84 -1.93 1.42
CA LEU A 127 7.04 -2.78 1.52
C LEU A 127 8.01 -2.54 0.34
N THR A 128 7.48 -2.24 -0.84
CA THR A 128 8.28 -1.95 -2.03
C THR A 128 9.01 -0.61 -1.88
N ILE A 129 8.31 0.42 -1.41
CA ILE A 129 8.88 1.74 -1.13
C ILE A 129 9.99 1.61 -0.06
N GLU A 130 9.76 0.85 1.00
CA GLU A 130 10.76 0.60 2.06
C GLU A 130 12.05 -0.03 1.51
N ARG A 131 11.92 -0.99 0.59
CA ARG A 131 13.08 -1.62 -0.07
C ARG A 131 13.82 -0.64 -0.98
N MET A 132 13.08 0.15 -1.76
CA MET A 132 13.67 1.17 -2.62
C MET A 132 14.42 2.22 -1.80
N GLU A 133 13.84 2.68 -0.69
CA GLU A 133 14.49 3.62 0.23
C GLU A 133 15.78 3.03 0.82
N ALA A 134 15.77 1.77 1.26
CA ALA A 134 16.96 1.09 1.77
C ALA A 134 18.06 0.96 0.71
N SER A 135 17.70 0.62 -0.54
CA SER A 135 18.67 0.54 -1.64
C SER A 135 19.25 1.89 -2.01
N LEU A 136 18.44 2.95 -2.02
CA LEU A 136 18.91 4.32 -2.25
C LEU A 136 19.80 4.81 -1.11
N ALA A 137 19.45 4.50 0.14
CA ALA A 137 20.28 4.82 1.30
C ALA A 137 21.63 4.10 1.23
N HIS A 138 21.65 2.82 0.84
CA HIS A 138 22.89 2.07 0.65
C HIS A 138 23.76 2.68 -0.46
N LEU A 139 23.17 3.05 -1.60
CA LEU A 139 23.88 3.70 -2.70
C LEU A 139 24.46 5.08 -2.32
N LEU A 140 23.75 5.83 -1.48
CA LEU A 140 24.17 7.16 -1.02
C LEU A 140 25.19 7.10 0.12
N LEU A 141 25.19 6.03 0.92
CA LEU A 141 26.12 5.83 2.03
C LEU A 141 27.38 5.06 1.61
N ASP A 142 27.33 4.29 0.53
CA ASP A 142 28.50 3.70 -0.12
C ASP A 142 29.27 4.75 -0.96
N GLU A 143 29.65 5.87 -0.32
CA GLU A 143 30.77 6.70 -0.77
C GLU A 143 32.04 6.21 -0.07
N GLU A 144 32.62 5.13 -0.59
CA GLU A 144 34.07 4.89 -0.63
C GLU A 144 34.31 3.48 -1.20
N ALA A 145 34.50 3.41 -2.53
CA ALA A 145 35.36 2.35 -3.04
C ALA A 145 36.74 2.61 -2.43
N ASP A 146 37.14 1.79 -1.44
CA ASP A 146 38.47 1.82 -0.86
C ASP A 146 39.50 1.86 -2.01
N PRO A 147 40.26 2.96 -2.17
CA PRO A 147 41.26 3.06 -3.24
C PRO A 147 42.32 1.95 -3.12
N GLY A 148 42.44 1.30 -1.95
CA GLY A 148 43.31 0.15 -1.72
C GLY A 148 42.86 -1.14 -2.41
N LEU A 149 41.56 -1.32 -2.71
CA LEU A 149 41.04 -2.51 -3.39
C LEU A 149 41.26 -2.48 -4.92
N LEU A 150 41.57 -1.32 -5.48
CA LEU A 150 41.98 -1.13 -6.88
C LEU A 150 43.51 -1.00 -7.05
N ALA A 151 44.26 -0.99 -5.95
CA ALA A 151 45.70 -1.19 -6.04
C ALA A 151 45.95 -2.68 -6.35
N GLY A 152 46.18 -2.98 -7.64
CA GLY A 152 46.77 -4.26 -8.03
C GLY A 152 48.02 -4.56 -7.19
N PRO A 153 48.45 -5.83 -7.08
CA PRO A 153 49.46 -6.27 -6.12
C PRO A 153 50.66 -5.31 -6.10
N GLN A 154 50.78 -4.55 -5.02
CA GLN A 154 51.86 -3.61 -4.84
C GLN A 154 53.12 -4.41 -4.55
N ILE A 155 53.96 -4.56 -5.57
CA ILE A 155 55.33 -5.05 -5.43
C ILE A 155 56.10 -4.00 -4.62
N HIS A 156 56.17 -4.21 -3.31
CA HIS A 156 57.12 -3.50 -2.45
C HIS A 156 58.53 -3.75 -3.03
N GLY A 157 59.21 -2.68 -3.43
CA GLY A 157 60.48 -2.72 -4.18
C GLY A 157 61.69 -3.31 -3.45
N GLU A 158 61.49 -4.02 -2.34
CA GLU A 158 62.56 -4.67 -1.56
C GLU A 158 62.69 -6.17 -1.85
N ALA A 159 61.76 -6.80 -2.57
CA ALA A 159 61.91 -8.18 -3.01
C ALA A 159 62.46 -8.27 -4.44
N ARG A 160 63.68 -7.75 -4.66
CA ARG A 160 64.47 -8.19 -5.82
C ARG A 160 65.11 -9.52 -5.45
N ALA A 161 64.51 -10.62 -5.91
CA ALA A 161 65.18 -11.92 -5.89
C ALA A 161 66.56 -11.74 -6.56
N SER A 162 67.62 -12.08 -5.83
CA SER A 162 68.97 -12.00 -6.36
C SER A 162 69.23 -13.18 -7.29
N GLN A 163 70.17 -13.05 -8.23
CA GLN A 163 70.52 -14.16 -9.14
C GLN A 163 70.92 -15.43 -8.37
N ALA A 164 71.50 -15.28 -7.18
CA ALA A 164 71.85 -16.40 -6.30
C ALA A 164 70.61 -17.14 -5.73
N ASP A 165 69.49 -16.45 -5.53
CA ASP A 165 68.23 -17.07 -5.08
C ASP A 165 67.57 -17.87 -6.19
N ILE A 166 67.79 -17.47 -7.45
CA ILE A 166 67.30 -18.19 -8.64
C ILE A 166 68.15 -19.44 -8.89
N ASP A 167 69.47 -19.32 -8.75
CA ASP A 167 70.40 -20.43 -8.99
C ASP A 167 70.19 -21.56 -7.96
N ASN A 168 69.87 -21.24 -6.70
CA ASN A 168 69.54 -22.21 -5.64
C ASN A 168 68.20 -22.96 -5.82
N LEU A 169 67.34 -22.55 -6.77
CA LEU A 169 66.04 -23.21 -6.98
C LEU A 169 66.14 -24.44 -7.91
N PHE A 170 67.28 -24.58 -8.61
CA PHE A 170 67.48 -25.62 -9.63
C PHE A 170 68.61 -26.61 -9.31
N ASP A 171 69.26 -26.49 -8.15
CA ASP A 171 70.15 -27.49 -7.54
C ASP A 171 69.41 -28.32 -6.46
#